data_AF-A0AAD8ECJ6-F1
#
_entry.id   AF-A0AAD8ECJ6-F1
#
_cell.length_a   1.000
_cell.length_b   1.000
_cell.length_c   1.000
_cell.angle_alpha   90.00
_cell.angle_beta   90.00
_cell.angle_gamma   90.00
#
_symmetry.space_group_name_H-M   'P 1'
#
loop_
_entity.id
_entity.type
_entity.pdbx_description
1 polymer ?
#
loop_
_entity_poly.entity_id
_entity_poly.type
_entity_poly.pdbx_seq_one_letter_code
_entity_poly.pdbx_strand_id
1 'polypeptide(L)'
;MLVLEKQEKYDGHQQFFAIVQLIGSRKQAENFAYRLELNGQRRRLTWEATPRSIHEGVSSAILNSDCLVFDTSIAQLFADNGNLGINVTISTV
;
A
#
# COMPACT_ATOMS: atom_id res chain seq x y z
N MET A 1 5.37 -6.90 6.79
CA MET A 1 4.13 -7.51 6.27
C MET A 1 3.43 -6.50 5.38
N LEU A 2 3.00 -6.89 4.17
CA LEU A 2 2.13 -6.06 3.33
C LEU A 2 0.67 -6.34 3.71
N VAL A 3 -0.11 -5.29 3.89
CA VAL A 3 -1.55 -5.34 4.10
C VAL A 3 -2.22 -4.71 2.89
N LEU A 4 -3.16 -5.43 2.27
CA LEU A 4 -4.00 -4.95 1.18
C LEU A 4 -5.45 -5.03 1.63
N GLU A 5 -6.11 -3.89 1.78
CA GLU A 5 -7.51 -3.79 2.16
C GLU A 5 -8.34 -3.31 0.98
N LYS A 6 -9.47 -3.96 0.73
CA LYS A 6 -10.45 -3.56 -0.27
C LYS A 6 -11.66 -3.00 0.46
N GLN A 7 -12.02 -1.75 0.17
CA GLN A 7 -13.24 -1.11 0.69
C GLN A 7 -14.19 -0.76 -0.45
N GLU A 8 -15.48 -0.87 -0.18
CA GLU A 8 -16.54 -0.48 -1.10
C GLU A 8 -17.12 0.86 -0.64
N LYS A 9 -17.16 1.83 -1.55
CA LYS A 9 -17.79 3.13 -1.33
C LYS A 9 -19.28 3.07 -1.67
N TYR A 10 -20.03 4.05 -1.15
CA TYR A 10 -21.37 4.34 -1.65
C TYR A 10 -21.31 4.44 -3.20
N ASP A 11 -22.23 3.75 -3.88
CA ASP A 11 -22.30 3.57 -5.33
C ASP A 11 -21.50 2.39 -5.93
N GLY A 12 -20.94 1.49 -5.11
CA GLY A 12 -20.30 0.24 -5.58
C GLY A 12 -18.88 0.43 -6.11
N HIS A 13 -18.33 1.65 -5.97
CA HIS A 13 -16.93 1.93 -6.31
C HIS A 13 -16.00 1.27 -5.31
N GLN A 14 -15.08 0.45 -5.79
CA GLN A 14 -14.09 -0.23 -4.95
C GLN A 14 -12.79 0.58 -4.89
N GLN A 15 -12.24 0.67 -3.69
CA GLN A 15 -10.92 1.22 -3.43
C GLN A 15 -10.03 0.17 -2.76
N PHE A 16 -8.76 0.23 -3.10
CA PHE A 16 -7.71 -0.63 -2.58
C PHE A 16 -6.72 0.23 -1.80
N PHE A 17 -6.33 -0.25 -0.63
CA PHE A 17 -5.39 0.40 0.29
C PHE A 17 -4.25 -0.57 0.57
N ALA A 18 -3.03 -0.20 0.19
CA ALA A 18 -1.84 -1.02 0.38
C ALA A 18 -0.84 -0.33 1.32
N ILE A 19 -0.50 -1.00 2.42
CA ILE A 19 0.37 -0.47 3.48
C ILE A 19 1.32 -1.53 4.02
N VAL A 20 2.53 -1.15 4.40
CA VAL A 20 3.49 -2.06 5.03
C VAL A 20 3.49 -1.87 6.55
N GLN A 21 3.39 -2.99 7.27
CA GLN A 21 3.61 -3.06 8.71
C GLN A 21 4.93 -3.76 9.07
N LEU A 22 5.59 -3.28 10.11
CA LEU A 22 6.71 -3.92 10.78
C LEU A 22 6.21 -4.61 12.06
N ILE A 23 6.57 -5.88 12.22
CA ILE A 23 6.43 -6.60 13.50
C ILE A 23 7.54 -6.07 14.42
N GLY A 24 7.21 -5.05 15.21
CA GLY A 24 8.13 -4.35 16.08
C GLY A 24 7.54 -3.04 16.60
N SER A 25 8.24 -2.37 17.49
CA SER A 25 7.87 -1.06 18.03
C SER A 25 7.92 0.04 16.96
N ARG A 26 7.22 1.15 17.20
CA ARG A 26 7.29 2.36 16.36
C ARG A 26 8.73 2.86 16.18
N LYS A 27 9.51 2.90 17.26
CA LYS A 27 10.92 3.28 17.23
C LYS A 27 11.77 2.36 16.34
N GLN A 28 11.45 1.06 16.28
CA GLN A 28 12.12 0.16 15.35
C GLN A 28 11.71 0.45 13.90
N ALA A 29 10.43 0.75 13.68
CA ALA A 29 9.89 1.04 12.35
C ALA A 29 10.48 2.31 11.73
N GLU A 30 10.80 3.32 12.53
CA GLU A 30 11.48 4.56 12.12
C GLU A 30 12.85 4.33 11.46
N ASN A 31 13.48 3.18 11.65
CA ASN A 31 14.76 2.84 11.01
C ASN A 31 14.59 2.27 9.59
N PHE A 32 13.35 2.15 9.10
CA PHE A 32 13.05 1.57 7.81
C PHE A 32 12.18 2.50 6.96
N ALA A 33 12.37 2.41 5.65
CA ALA A 33 11.45 2.92 4.65
C ALA A 33 10.99 1.75 3.77
N TYR A 34 9.78 1.86 3.25
CA TYR A 34 9.27 0.95 2.24
C TYR A 34 8.85 1.73 1.00
N ARG A 35 8.99 1.10 -0.17
CA ARG A 35 8.44 1.54 -1.45
C ARG A 35 7.48 0.48 -1.98
N LEU A 36 6.24 0.88 -2.24
CA LEU A 36 5.28 0.11 -3.02
C LEU A 36 5.24 0.67 -4.45
N GLU A 37 5.26 -0.22 -5.43
CA GLU A 37 5.29 0.18 -6.83
C GLU A 37 4.40 -0.73 -7.68
N LEU A 38 3.47 -0.12 -8.42
CA LEU A 38 2.72 -0.76 -9.49
C LEU A 38 3.39 -0.41 -10.81
N ASN A 39 3.69 -1.42 -11.62
CA ASN A 39 4.33 -1.24 -12.93
C ASN A 39 3.41 -1.73 -14.03
N GLY A 40 3.24 -0.90 -15.05
CA GLY A 40 2.47 -1.20 -16.24
C GLY A 40 3.24 -0.73 -17.46
N GLN A 41 2.71 -1.00 -18.66
CA GLN A 41 3.35 -0.59 -19.89
C GLN A 41 3.53 0.94 -19.92
N ARG A 42 4.78 1.41 -19.79
CA ARG A 42 5.16 2.84 -19.71
C ARG A 42 4.48 3.61 -18.58
N ARG A 43 4.03 2.92 -17.53
CA ARG A 43 3.36 3.52 -16.37
C ARG A 43 4.00 3.00 -15.10
N ARG A 44 4.10 3.87 -14.11
CA ARG A 44 4.56 3.53 -12.77
C ARG A 44 3.81 4.37 -11.75
N LEU A 45 3.26 3.72 -10.74
CA LEU A 45 2.69 4.38 -9.56
C LEU A 45 3.51 3.94 -8.35
N THR A 46 4.03 4.90 -7.60
CA THR A 46 4.96 4.65 -6.49
C THR A 46 4.46 5.34 -5.22
N TRP A 47 4.56 4.65 -4.08
CA TRP A 47 4.34 5.19 -2.75
C TRP A 47 5.50 4.81 -1.84
N GLU A 48 6.05 5.78 -1.12
CA GLU A 48 7.15 5.58 -0.18
C GLU A 48 6.78 6.14 1.19
N ALA A 49 6.99 5.35 2.24
CA ALA A 49 6.74 5.78 3.61
C ALA A 49 7.53 4.94 4.63
N THR A 50 7.47 5.33 5.90
CA THR A 50 7.92 4.51 7.03
C THR A 50 6.88 3.42 7.32
N PRO A 51 7.27 2.15 7.52
CA PRO A 51 6.32 1.09 7.83
C PRO A 51 5.62 1.36 9.17
N ARG A 52 4.36 0.97 9.28
CA ARG A 52 3.60 1.10 10.54
C ARG A 52 3.98 0.01 11.52
N SER A 53 4.08 0.32 12.81
CA SER A 53 4.19 -0.73 13.82
C SER A 53 2.89 -1.56 13.88
N ILE A 54 2.99 -2.87 14.07
CA ILE A 54 1.80 -3.69 14.36
C ILE A 54 1.02 -3.24 15.60
N HIS A 55 1.68 -2.56 16.55
CA HIS A 55 1.03 -2.02 17.74
C HIS A 55 0.10 -0.85 17.43
N GLU A 56 0.35 -0.13 16.34
CA GLU A 56 -0.50 0.99 15.88
C GLU A 56 -1.64 0.52 14.97
N GLY A 57 -1.55 -0.70 14.43
CA GLY A 57 -2.51 -1.23 13.45
C GLY A 57 -2.41 -0.52 12.09
N VAL A 58 -3.44 -0.69 11.25
CA VAL A 58 -3.55 -0.03 9.93
C VAL A 58 -4.79 0.84 9.78
N SER A 59 -5.82 0.66 10.63
CA SER A 59 -7.13 1.28 10.44
C SER A 59 -7.07 2.80 10.37
N SER A 60 -6.28 3.44 11.24
CA SER A 60 -6.10 4.90 11.21
C SER A 60 -5.36 5.37 9.97
N ALA A 61 -4.38 4.61 9.47
CA ALA A 61 -3.68 4.94 8.23
C ALA A 61 -4.61 4.83 7.02
N ILE A 62 -5.45 3.79 6.97
CA ILE A 62 -6.45 3.60 5.91
C ILE A 62 -7.52 4.70 5.95
N LEU A 63 -8.09 5.00 7.12
CA LEU A 63 -9.08 6.07 7.28
C LEU A 63 -8.54 7.44 6.84
N ASN A 64 -7.27 7.72 7.08
CA ASN A 64 -6.61 8.97 6.67
C ASN A 64 -6.01 8.93 5.26
N SER A 65 -6.15 7.82 4.53
CA SER A 65 -5.50 7.60 3.23
C SER A 65 -3.96 7.77 3.28
N ASP A 66 -3.34 7.47 4.41
CA ASP A 66 -1.89 7.49 4.64
C ASP A 66 -1.26 6.15 4.22
N CYS A 67 -1.46 5.80 2.96
CA CYS A 67 -0.94 4.59 2.32
C CYS A 67 -1.12 4.68 0.79
N LEU A 68 -0.69 3.66 0.05
CA LEU A 68 -0.96 3.59 -1.39
C LEU A 68 -2.46 3.31 -1.60
N VAL A 69 -3.17 4.28 -2.20
CA VAL A 69 -4.61 4.17 -2.50
C VAL A 69 -4.83 4.17 -4.01
N PHE A 70 -5.64 3.25 -4.50
CA PHE A 70 -6.04 3.20 -5.91
C PHE A 70 -7.44 2.59 -6.07
N ASP A 71 -8.12 2.91 -7.17
CA ASP A 71 -9.42 2.33 -7.51
C ASP A 71 -9.28 1.17 -8.51
N THR A 72 -10.40 0.55 -8.86
CA THR A 72 -10.45 -0.53 -9.86
C THR A 72 -9.90 -0.09 -11.22
N SER A 73 -10.15 1.15 -11.63
CA SER A 73 -9.69 1.68 -12.92
C SER A 73 -8.17 1.74 -12.96
N ILE A 74 -7.53 2.22 -11.89
CA ILE A 74 -6.07 2.22 -11.74
C ILE A 74 -5.55 0.79 -11.68
N ALA A 75 -6.18 -0.10 -10.89
CA ALA A 75 -5.75 -1.49 -10.81
C ALA A 75 -5.72 -2.16 -12.21
N GLN A 76 -6.72 -1.90 -13.05
CA GLN A 76 -6.78 -2.43 -14.42
C GLN A 76 -5.66 -1.89 -15.34
N LEU A 77 -5.19 -0.66 -15.14
CA LEU A 77 -4.07 -0.10 -15.90
C LEU A 77 -2.72 -0.78 -15.59
N PHE A 78 -2.62 -1.42 -14.43
CA PHE A 78 -1.40 -2.05 -13.92
C PHE A 78 -1.49 -3.58 -13.82
N ALA A 79 -2.67 -4.17 -13.99
CA ALA A 79 -2.87 -5.61 -13.93
C ALA A 79 -2.47 -6.30 -15.25
N ASP A 80 -1.89 -7.48 -15.13
CA ASP A 80 -1.64 -8.39 -16.25
C ASP A 80 -2.49 -9.65 -16.07
N ASN A 81 -3.37 -9.92 -17.03
CA ASN A 81 -4.33 -11.02 -17.00
C ASN A 81 -5.14 -11.11 -15.68
N GLY A 82 -5.55 -9.95 -15.15
CA GLY A 82 -6.31 -9.85 -13.90
C GLY A 82 -5.47 -9.95 -12.62
N ASN A 83 -4.14 -10.13 -12.74
CA ASN A 83 -3.23 -10.16 -11.59
C ASN A 83 -2.54 -8.81 -11.43
N LEU A 84 -2.62 -8.23 -10.24
CA LEU A 84 -1.93 -6.99 -9.91
C LEU A 84 -0.61 -7.29 -9.19
N GLY A 85 0.51 -6.99 -9.84
CA GLY A 85 1.84 -7.07 -9.23
C GLY A 85 2.16 -5.81 -8.43
N ILE A 86 2.52 -5.98 -7.16
CA ILE A 86 3.01 -4.89 -6.31
C ILE A 86 4.46 -5.18 -5.95
N ASN A 87 5.39 -4.38 -6.47
CA ASN A 87 6.79 -4.44 -6.08
C ASN A 87 6.94 -3.80 -4.70
N VAL A 88 7.55 -4.53 -3.77
CA VAL A 88 7.80 -4.07 -2.41
C VAL A 88 9.30 -4.00 -2.19
N THR A 89 9.83 -2.80 -1.95
CA THR A 89 11.21 -2.61 -1.52
C THR A 89 11.22 -2.17 -0.07
N ILE A 90 12.10 -2.72 0.75
CA ILE A 90 12.35 -2.27 2.14
C ILE A 90 13.82 -1.92 2.25
N SER A 91 14.12 -0.75 2.80
CA SER A 91 15.47 -0.27 3.04
C SER A 91 15.60 0.26 4.45
N THR A 92 16.80 0.19 5.01
CA THR A 92 17.16 0.98 6.20
C THR A 92 17.24 2.46 5.83
N VAL A 93 16.86 3.33 6.75
CA VAL A 93 17.02 4.80 6.63
C VAL A 93 18.36 5.22 7.22
#